data_AF-A0AAV8YQV2-F1
#
_entry.id   AF-A0AAV8YQV2-F1
#
_cell.length_a   1.000
_cell.length_b   1.000
_cell.length_c   1.000
_cell.angle_alpha   90.00
_cell.angle_beta   90.00
_cell.angle_gamma   90.00
#
_symmetry.space_group_name_H-M   'P 1'
#
loop_
_entity.id
_entity.type
_entity.pdbx_description
1 polymer ?
#
loop_
_entity_poly.entity_id
_entity_poly.type
_entity_poly.pdbx_seq_one_letter_code
_entity_poly.pdbx_strand_id
1 'polypeptide(L)'
;MHAALVEGGEKLPLVIVGDEAFPLKPYLLRPYSRQNIEGNEANKVFNYRLSRARRVSENVFGILSAGWRIFLRHLQVQPEMADNIITSACCLHNMLCANNDFELANKDLNSCEGGLTNLAGLRQNYTQYASNVRDKYRDYFVSDVGSVPWQLERVRRGRQNI
;
A
#
# COMPACT_ATOMS: atom_id res chain seq x y z
N MET A 1 5.99 -16.78 8.84
CA MET A 1 7.05 -16.42 7.86
C MET A 1 7.58 -15.06 8.29
N HIS A 2 8.87 -14.96 8.63
CA HIS A 2 9.50 -13.74 9.18
C HIS A 2 10.75 -13.38 8.38
N ALA A 3 11.00 -12.09 8.18
CA ALA A 3 12.16 -11.57 7.45
C ALA A 3 12.79 -10.41 8.22
N ALA A 4 14.12 -10.26 8.15
CA ALA A 4 14.81 -9.12 8.72
C ALA A 4 14.71 -7.92 7.78
N LEU A 5 14.49 -6.71 8.32
CA LEU A 5 14.47 -5.48 7.51
C LEU A 5 15.87 -4.97 7.15
N VAL A 6 16.88 -5.39 7.92
CA VAL A 6 18.30 -5.07 7.73
C VAL A 6 19.09 -6.36 7.90
N GLU A 7 20.21 -6.52 7.19
CA GLU A 7 21.11 -7.67 7.38
C GLU A 7 21.57 -7.74 8.84
N GLY A 8 21.43 -8.92 9.46
CA GLY A 8 21.72 -9.13 10.89
C GLY A 8 20.70 -8.53 11.86
N GLY A 9 19.64 -7.87 11.36
CA GLY A 9 18.59 -7.28 12.18
C GLY A 9 17.56 -8.29 12.73
N GLU A 10 16.71 -7.79 13.64
CA GLU A 10 15.58 -8.58 14.16
C GLU A 10 14.62 -8.98 13.03
N LYS A 11 14.18 -10.25 13.04
CA LYS A 11 13.19 -10.75 12.09
C LYS A 11 11.79 -10.27 12.47
N LEU A 12 11.14 -9.58 11.54
CA LEU A 12 9.76 -9.13 11.67
C LEU A 12 8.80 -10.02 10.88
N PRO A 13 7.53 -10.12 11.32
CA PRO A 13 6.54 -10.89 10.58
C PRO A 13 6.26 -10.24 9.22
N LEU A 14 6.00 -11.05 8.20
CA LEU A 14 5.42 -10.52 6.97
C LEU A 14 4.00 -10.01 7.25
N VAL A 15 3.70 -8.83 6.73
CA VAL A 15 2.47 -8.10 7.00
C VAL A 15 1.78 -7.68 5.71
N ILE A 16 0.45 -7.74 5.74
CA ILE A 16 -0.43 -7.16 4.74
C ILE A 16 -0.55 -5.67 5.01
N VAL A 17 -0.66 -4.88 3.94
CA VAL A 17 -0.90 -3.45 4.03
C VAL A 17 -2.40 -3.18 3.95
N GLY A 18 -2.99 -2.68 5.04
CA GLY A 18 -4.39 -2.29 5.14
C GLY A 18 -4.59 -0.77 5.20
N ASP A 19 -5.85 -0.37 5.03
CA ASP A 19 -6.33 0.99 5.26
C ASP A 19 -6.88 1.17 6.70
N GLU A 20 -7.50 2.32 7.00
CA GLU A 20 -8.09 2.59 8.31
C GLU A 20 -9.34 1.76 8.63
N ALA A 21 -10.01 1.18 7.63
CA ALA A 21 -11.21 0.38 7.82
C ALA A 21 -10.90 -0.96 8.49
N PHE A 22 -9.69 -1.48 8.29
CA PHE A 22 -9.26 -2.73 8.90
C PHE A 22 -8.70 -2.54 10.33
N PRO A 23 -8.83 -3.55 11.20
CA PRO A 23 -8.20 -3.54 12.52
C PRO A 23 -6.69 -3.77 12.41
N LEU A 24 -5.91 -3.16 13.30
CA LEU A 24 -4.47 -3.49 13.42
C LEU A 24 -4.33 -4.92 13.93
N LYS A 25 -3.61 -5.76 13.18
CA LYS A 25 -3.32 -7.15 13.57
C LYS A 25 -1.82 -7.43 13.45
N PRO A 26 -1.30 -8.49 14.10
CA PRO A 26 0.10 -8.90 13.97
C PRO A 26 0.59 -9.09 12.52
N TYR A 27 -0.35 -9.40 11.62
CA TYR A 27 -0.11 -9.67 10.20
C TYR A 27 -0.72 -8.58 9.28
N LEU A 28 -1.33 -7.51 9.82
CA LEU A 28 -2.02 -6.48 9.05
C LEU A 28 -1.69 -5.11 9.60
N LEU A 29 -0.91 -4.34 8.85
CA LEU A 29 -0.60 -2.95 9.18
C LEU A 29 -1.76 -2.04 8.79
N ARG A 30 -2.03 -1.04 9.63
CA ARG A 30 -2.93 0.08 9.32
C ARG A 30 -2.24 1.40 9.66
N PRO A 31 -2.63 2.50 9.02
CA PRO A 31 -2.08 3.81 9.35
C PRO A 31 -2.38 4.21 10.80
N TYR A 32 -1.52 5.08 11.35
CA TYR A 32 -1.76 5.79 12.59
C TYR A 32 -2.95 6.75 12.41
N SER A 33 -3.75 6.89 13.47
CA SER A 33 -4.88 7.84 13.49
C SER A 33 -4.40 9.29 13.39
N ARG A 34 -5.32 10.20 13.03
CA ARG A 34 -5.05 11.65 12.95
C ARG A 34 -4.43 12.23 14.23
N GLN A 35 -4.89 11.78 15.40
CA GLN A 35 -4.36 12.20 16.70
C GLN A 35 -2.90 11.74 16.91
N ASN A 36 -2.55 10.56 16.40
CA ASN A 36 -1.22 9.99 16.58
C ASN A 36 -0.20 10.54 15.58
N ILE A 37 -0.63 11.15 14.46
CA ILE A 37 0.28 11.80 13.51
C ILE A 37 0.50 13.28 13.83
N GLU A 38 -0.33 13.88 14.67
CA GLU A 38 -0.20 15.28 15.08
C GLU A 38 1.08 15.45 15.91
N GLY A 39 1.98 16.34 15.49
CA GLY A 39 3.29 16.52 16.11
C GLY A 39 4.32 15.38 15.90
N ASN A 40 3.96 14.25 15.29
CA ASN A 40 4.87 13.11 15.10
C ASN A 40 5.22 12.89 13.61
N GLU A 41 6.41 13.36 13.19
CA GLU A 41 6.88 13.25 11.80
C GLU A 41 7.14 11.79 11.38
N ALA A 42 7.61 10.93 12.28
CA ALA A 42 7.85 9.51 11.99
C ALA A 42 6.54 8.78 11.67
N ASN A 43 5.46 9.02 12.42
CA ASN A 43 4.14 8.45 12.15
C ASN A 43 3.58 8.94 10.81
N LYS A 44 3.86 10.19 10.42
CA LYS A 44 3.48 10.72 9.10
C LYS A 44 4.25 10.04 7.97
N VAL A 45 5.57 9.86 8.12
CA VAL A 45 6.40 9.11 7.15
C VAL A 45 5.88 7.70 6.98
N PHE A 46 5.57 7.00 8.08
CA PHE A 46 4.97 5.68 8.04
C PHE A 46 3.64 5.67 7.26
N ASN A 47 2.69 6.56 7.59
CA ASN A 47 1.41 6.63 6.89
C ASN A 47 1.57 6.94 5.39
N TYR A 48 2.54 7.78 5.04
CA TYR A 48 2.86 8.10 3.65
C TYR A 48 3.43 6.89 2.91
N ARG A 49 4.40 6.18 3.50
CA ARG A 49 5.01 4.97 2.94
C ARG A 49 3.96 3.86 2.78
N LEU A 50 3.09 3.68 3.77
CA LEU A 50 1.98 2.72 3.73
C LEU A 50 1.01 3.04 2.58
N SER A 51 0.63 4.32 2.44
CA SER A 51 -0.23 4.78 1.34
C SER A 51 0.44 4.62 -0.02
N ARG A 52 1.75 4.89 -0.13
CA ARG A 52 2.52 4.65 -1.36
C ARG A 52 2.52 3.18 -1.77
N ALA A 53 2.64 2.25 -0.82
CA ALA A 53 2.55 0.82 -1.11
C ALA A 53 1.16 0.44 -1.64
N ARG A 54 0.08 0.92 -1.02
CA ARG A 54 -1.30 0.67 -1.48
C ARG A 54 -1.57 1.24 -2.88
N ARG A 55 -1.07 2.44 -3.16
CA ARG A 55 -1.22 3.08 -4.48
C ARG A 55 -0.68 2.21 -5.62
N VAL A 56 0.38 1.44 -5.40
CA VAL A 56 0.89 0.51 -6.41
C VAL A 56 -0.15 -0.56 -6.75
N SER A 57 -0.73 -1.21 -5.73
CA SER A 57 -1.80 -2.20 -5.97
C SER A 57 -3.05 -1.58 -6.58
N GLU A 58 -3.46 -0.39 -6.12
CA GLU A 58 -4.61 0.34 -6.65
C GLU A 58 -4.43 0.67 -8.14
N ASN A 59 -3.24 1.16 -8.52
CA ASN A 59 -2.92 1.48 -9.90
C ASN A 59 -2.97 0.23 -10.80
N VAL A 60 -2.46 -0.91 -10.33
CA VAL A 60 -2.51 -2.18 -11.07
C VAL A 60 -3.95 -2.60 -11.32
N PHE A 61 -4.82 -2.56 -10.29
CA PHE A 61 -6.24 -2.87 -10.47
C PHE A 61 -6.94 -1.86 -11.38
N GLY A 62 -6.58 -0.58 -11.34
CA GLY A 62 -7.06 0.43 -12.27
C GLY A 62 -6.71 0.10 -13.72
N ILE A 63 -5.46 -0.28 -14.00
CA ILE A 63 -5.00 -0.69 -15.34
C ILE A 63 -5.75 -1.95 -15.80
N LEU A 64 -5.84 -2.96 -14.94
CA LEU A 64 -6.50 -4.22 -15.29
C LEU A 64 -7.99 -4.03 -15.56
N SER A 65 -8.69 -3.26 -14.73
CA SER A 65 -10.12 -2.97 -14.92
C SER A 65 -10.42 -2.10 -16.14
N ALA A 66 -9.53 -1.18 -16.48
CA ALA A 66 -9.65 -0.38 -17.70
C ALA A 66 -9.38 -1.21 -18.97
N GLY A 67 -8.43 -2.15 -18.92
CA GLY A 67 -8.10 -3.03 -20.04
C GLY A 67 -9.08 -4.19 -20.24
N TRP A 68 -9.63 -4.74 -19.15
CA TRP A 68 -10.40 -5.98 -19.20
C TRP A 68 -11.75 -5.84 -18.49
N ARG A 69 -12.83 -5.96 -19.28
CA ARG A 69 -14.21 -5.85 -18.78
C ARG A 69 -14.58 -6.85 -17.68
N ILE A 70 -13.86 -7.98 -17.58
CA ILE A 70 -14.10 -9.00 -16.56
C ILE A 70 -13.94 -8.46 -15.13
N PHE A 71 -13.03 -7.50 -14.91
CA PHE A 71 -12.80 -6.90 -13.59
C PHE A 71 -13.78 -5.76 -13.25
N LEU A 72 -14.67 -5.38 -14.17
CA LEU A 72 -15.73 -4.39 -13.90
C LEU A 72 -16.94 -5.02 -13.19
N ARG A 73 -16.92 -6.34 -13.00
CA ARG A 73 -17.96 -7.09 -12.29
C ARG A 73 -17.33 -7.96 -11.21
N HIS A 74 -18.14 -8.42 -10.27
CA HIS A 74 -17.68 -9.38 -9.27
C HIS A 74 -17.26 -10.69 -9.93
N LEU A 75 -16.07 -11.18 -9.58
CA LEU A 75 -15.57 -12.47 -10.00
C LEU A 75 -16.29 -13.57 -9.20
N GLN A 76 -17.36 -14.12 -9.77
CA GLN A 76 -18.13 -15.23 -9.17
C GLN A 76 -17.46 -16.58 -9.51
N VAL A 77 -16.20 -16.75 -9.10
CA VAL A 77 -15.39 -17.95 -9.36
C VAL A 77 -14.69 -18.41 -8.09
N GLN A 78 -14.19 -19.64 -8.09
CA GLN A 78 -13.36 -20.15 -7.00
C GLN A 78 -12.00 -19.41 -6.94
N PRO A 79 -11.38 -19.30 -5.75
CA PRO A 79 -10.09 -18.60 -5.61
C PRO A 79 -9.01 -19.09 -6.58
N GLU A 80 -8.91 -20.41 -6.82
CA GLU A 80 -7.90 -20.93 -7.75
C GLU A 80 -8.14 -20.43 -9.20
N MET A 81 -9.41 -20.28 -9.59
CA MET A 81 -9.75 -19.71 -10.89
C MET A 81 -9.51 -18.20 -10.94
N ALA A 82 -9.74 -17.48 -9.85
CA ALA A 82 -9.43 -16.05 -9.76
C ALA A 82 -7.92 -15.81 -9.97
N ASP A 83 -7.07 -16.63 -9.36
CA ASP A 83 -5.61 -16.57 -9.55
C ASP A 83 -5.23 -16.77 -11.02
N ASN A 84 -5.87 -17.73 -11.70
CA ASN A 84 -5.64 -17.98 -13.13
C ASN A 84 -6.08 -16.79 -14.01
N ILE A 85 -7.23 -16.17 -13.70
CA ILE A 85 -7.74 -14.99 -14.42
C ILE A 85 -6.79 -13.81 -14.25
N ILE A 86 -6.37 -13.51 -13.03
CA ILE A 86 -5.44 -12.41 -12.73
C ILE A 86 -4.10 -12.65 -13.44
N THR A 87 -3.54 -13.85 -13.32
CA THR A 87 -2.26 -14.21 -13.97
C THR A 87 -2.36 -14.06 -15.49
N SER A 88 -3.44 -14.58 -16.09
CA SER A 88 -3.67 -14.48 -17.54
C SER A 88 -3.79 -13.03 -17.99
N ALA A 89 -4.51 -12.19 -17.25
CA ALA A 89 -4.65 -10.77 -17.56
C ALA A 89 -3.32 -10.02 -17.50
N CYS A 90 -2.46 -10.34 -16.52
CA CYS A 90 -1.10 -9.80 -16.41
C CYS A 90 -0.23 -10.23 -17.61
N CYS A 91 -0.27 -11.52 -17.98
CA CYS A 91 0.47 -12.02 -19.14
C CYS A 91 0.04 -11.32 -20.44
N LEU A 92 -1.28 -11.22 -20.68
CA LEU A 92 -1.82 -10.55 -21.85
C LEU A 92 -1.47 -9.06 -21.87
N HIS A 93 -1.57 -8.38 -20.72
CA HIS A 93 -1.16 -6.97 -20.61
C HIS A 93 0.32 -6.79 -20.99
N ASN A 94 1.21 -7.63 -20.47
CA ASN A 94 2.64 -7.57 -20.80
C ASN A 94 2.90 -7.80 -22.29
N MET A 95 2.20 -8.75 -22.91
CA MET A 95 2.31 -9.00 -24.35
C MET A 95 1.86 -7.78 -25.17
N LEU A 96 0.73 -7.16 -24.84
CA LEU A 96 0.24 -5.99 -25.57
C LEU A 96 1.14 -4.77 -25.38
N CYS A 97 1.70 -4.57 -24.18
CA CYS A 97 2.69 -3.52 -23.92
C CYS A 97 3.97 -3.73 -24.75
N ALA A 98 4.43 -4.98 -24.91
CA ALA A 98 5.61 -5.28 -25.72
C ALA A 98 5.40 -4.95 -27.22
N ASN A 99 4.16 -5.07 -27.71
CA ASN A 99 3.81 -4.78 -29.09
C ASN A 99 3.42 -3.31 -29.34
N ASN A 100 3.45 -2.44 -28.31
CA ASN A 100 2.89 -1.08 -28.33
C ASN A 100 1.38 -1.00 -28.63
N ASP A 101 0.64 -2.11 -28.50
CA ASP A 101 -0.79 -2.19 -28.81
C ASP A 101 -1.68 -1.71 -27.64
N PHE A 102 -1.10 -1.34 -26.50
CA PHE A 102 -1.82 -0.94 -25.29
C PHE A 102 -1.42 0.44 -24.78
N GLU A 103 -2.06 1.48 -25.30
CA GLU A 103 -1.79 2.88 -24.91
C GLU A 103 -2.35 3.29 -23.54
N LEU A 104 -3.22 2.48 -22.91
CA LEU A 104 -3.81 2.82 -21.61
C LEU A 104 -2.80 2.81 -20.45
N ALA A 105 -1.69 2.07 -20.56
CA ALA A 105 -0.68 1.99 -19.50
C ALA A 105 0.07 3.33 -19.29
N ASN A 106 0.13 4.18 -20.31
CA ASN A 106 0.92 5.41 -20.32
C ASN A 106 0.12 6.66 -19.92
N LYS A 107 -1.22 6.58 -19.87
CA LYS A 107 -2.04 7.66 -19.31
C LYS A 107 -2.05 7.56 -17.78
N ASP A 108 -1.07 8.23 -17.20
CA ASP A 108 -1.11 8.79 -15.84
C ASP A 108 -1.03 7.81 -14.65
N LEU A 109 0.06 7.04 -14.56
CA LEU A 109 0.57 6.60 -13.25
C LEU A 109 1.01 7.78 -12.35
N ASN A 110 1.22 8.97 -12.95
CA ASN A 110 1.75 10.17 -12.30
C ASN A 110 0.72 11.27 -11.99
N SER A 111 -0.52 11.21 -12.51
CA SER A 111 -1.49 12.33 -12.38
C SER A 111 -2.63 12.11 -11.37
N CYS A 112 -2.67 10.97 -10.65
CA CYS A 112 -3.67 10.79 -9.59
C CYS A 112 -3.22 11.50 -8.30
N GLU A 113 -3.51 12.80 -8.19
CA GLU A 113 -3.35 13.58 -6.95
C GLU A 113 -4.34 13.16 -5.85
N GLY A 114 -5.39 12.42 -6.18
CA GLY A 114 -6.34 11.83 -5.22
C GLY A 114 -6.14 10.33 -5.06
N GLY A 115 -5.47 9.89 -3.98
CA GLY A 115 -5.54 8.49 -3.54
C GLY A 115 -6.89 8.18 -2.88
N LEU A 116 -7.20 6.90 -2.66
CA LEU A 116 -8.40 6.51 -1.90
C LEU A 116 -8.43 7.23 -0.55
N THR A 117 -9.53 7.93 -0.28
CA THR A 117 -9.82 8.45 1.05
C THR A 117 -10.08 7.26 1.97
N ASN A 118 -9.45 7.27 3.15
CA ASN A 118 -9.69 6.23 4.14
C ASN A 118 -11.20 6.13 4.43
N LEU A 119 -11.78 4.93 4.34
CA LEU A 119 -13.09 4.69 4.93
C LEU A 119 -13.03 4.94 6.44
N ALA A 120 -14.13 5.43 7.01
CA ALA A 120 -14.22 5.70 8.44
C ALA A 120 -13.88 4.43 9.24
N GLY A 121 -12.74 4.47 9.94
CA GLY A 121 -12.24 3.30 10.66
C GLY A 121 -13.08 2.93 11.87
N LEU A 122 -13.37 1.64 12.02
CA LEU A 122 -13.88 1.09 13.27
C LEU A 122 -12.77 1.16 14.34
N ARG A 123 -13.03 1.83 15.47
CA ARG A 123 -12.12 1.82 16.62
C ARG A 123 -12.23 0.46 17.31
N GLN A 124 -11.26 -0.42 17.04
CA GLN A 124 -11.12 -1.70 17.74
C GLN A 124 -9.81 -1.77 18.51
N ASN A 125 -9.86 -2.44 19.66
CA ASN A 125 -8.68 -2.74 20.47
C ASN A 125 -7.75 -3.67 19.69
N TYR A 126 -6.45 -3.37 19.69
CA TYR A 126 -5.41 -4.22 19.11
C TYR A 126 -4.42 -4.65 20.20
N THR A 127 -3.71 -5.75 19.97
CA THR A 127 -2.75 -6.27 20.94
C THR A 127 -1.50 -5.40 21.00
N GLN A 128 -0.84 -5.35 22.16
CA GLN A 128 0.44 -4.64 22.31
C GLN A 128 1.47 -5.12 21.29
N TYR A 129 1.49 -6.43 21.01
CA TYR A 129 2.36 -7.02 19.99
C TYR A 129 2.11 -6.42 18.60
N ALA A 130 0.85 -6.25 18.18
CA ALA A 130 0.53 -5.65 16.89
C ALA A 130 0.96 -4.18 16.80
N SER A 131 0.87 -3.43 17.91
CA SER A 131 1.44 -2.08 17.98
C SER A 131 2.94 -2.10 17.77
N ASN A 132 3.64 -2.96 18.53
CA ASN A 132 5.09 -3.04 18.51
C ASN A 132 5.60 -3.41 17.11
N VAL A 133 4.92 -4.33 16.40
CA VAL A 133 5.25 -4.65 15.00
C VAL A 133 5.16 -3.40 14.12
N ARG A 134 4.04 -2.66 14.18
CA ARG A 134 3.88 -1.42 13.40
C ARG A 134 4.94 -0.38 13.74
N ASP A 135 5.22 -0.19 15.03
CA ASP A 135 6.21 0.76 15.52
C ASP A 135 7.62 0.41 15.00
N LYS A 136 7.98 -0.89 14.95
CA LYS A 136 9.26 -1.32 14.35
C LYS A 136 9.36 -1.01 12.85
N TYR A 137 8.26 -1.18 12.10
CA TYR A 137 8.23 -0.74 10.69
C TYR A 137 8.36 0.77 10.53
N ARG A 138 7.70 1.56 11.40
CA ARG A 138 7.85 3.01 11.43
C ARG A 138 9.30 3.40 11.70
N ASP A 139 9.90 2.83 12.73
CA ASP A 139 11.26 3.15 13.15
C ASP A 139 12.28 2.79 12.06
N TYR A 140 12.06 1.68 11.35
CA TYR A 140 12.83 1.36 10.16
C TYR A 140 12.74 2.44 9.07
N PHE A 141 11.56 2.96 8.74
CA PHE A 141 11.41 3.98 7.68
C PHE A 141 12.05 5.34 8.00
N VAL A 142 12.37 5.60 9.27
CA VAL A 142 13.10 6.80 9.68
C VAL A 142 14.57 6.54 10.01
N SER A 143 15.00 5.27 10.03
CA SER A 143 16.40 4.88 10.22
C SER A 143 17.26 5.26 9.00
N ASP A 144 18.58 5.33 9.20
CA ASP A 144 19.54 5.66 8.14
C ASP A 144 19.43 4.71 6.93
N VAL A 145 19.09 3.43 7.18
CA VAL A 145 18.96 2.40 6.13
C VAL A 145 17.61 2.47 5.40
N GLY A 146 16.52 2.66 6.15
CA GLY A 146 15.17 2.60 5.60
C GLY A 146 14.61 3.95 5.10
N SER A 147 15.25 5.05 5.47
CA SER A 147 14.89 6.40 5.04
C SER A 147 15.15 6.62 3.56
N VAL A 148 14.38 7.51 2.95
CA VAL A 148 14.55 7.91 1.54
C VAL A 148 14.55 9.42 1.39
N PRO A 149 15.35 10.00 0.47
CA PRO A 149 15.57 11.45 0.41
C PRO A 149 14.30 12.29 0.28
N TRP A 150 13.30 11.80 -0.47
CA TRP A 150 12.08 12.54 -0.78
C TRP A 150 10.99 12.46 0.30
N GLN A 151 11.11 11.62 1.33
CA GLN A 151 9.97 11.33 2.22
C GLN A 151 9.55 12.51 3.09
N LEU A 152 10.52 13.27 3.60
CA LEU A 152 10.24 14.41 4.47
C LEU A 152 9.63 15.57 3.67
N GLU A 153 10.14 15.82 2.48
CA GLU A 153 9.57 16.82 1.58
C GLU A 153 8.10 16.52 1.26
N ARG A 154 7.78 15.27 0.90
CA ARG A 154 6.41 14.85 0.59
C ARG A 154 5.47 14.97 1.78
N VAL A 155 5.93 14.56 2.97
CA VAL A 155 5.14 14.66 4.22
C VAL A 155 4.90 16.12 4.62
N ARG A 156 5.91 16.99 4.46
CA ARG A 156 5.83 18.42 4.82
C ARG A 156 5.00 19.21 3.82
N ARG A 157 5.07 18.88 2.52
CA ARG A 157 4.24 19.49 1.46
C ARG A 157 2.76 19.21 1.64
N GLY A 158 2.38 18.01 2.10
CA GLY A 158 0.99 17.66 2.43
C GLY A 158 0.36 18.50 3.55
N ARG A 159 1.15 19.33 4.25
CA ARG A 159 0.70 20.25 5.30
C ARG A 159 0.14 21.58 4.75
N GLN A 160 0.37 21.90 3.47
CA GLN A 160 -0.06 23.17 2.86
C GLN A 160 -1.45 23.10 2.19
N ASN A 161 -2.02 21.90 2.03
CA ASN A 161 -3.27 21.67 1.29
C ASN A 161 -4.43 21.16 2.18
N ILE A 162 -4.45 21.53 3.46
CA ILE A 162 -5.60 21.32 4.37
C ILE A 162 -6.01 22.68 4.94
#